data_AF-A0A6A6M7R6-F1
#
_entry.id   AF-A0A6A6M7R6-F1
#
_cell.length_a   1.000
_cell.length_b   1.000
_cell.length_c   1.000
_cell.angle_alpha   90.00
_cell.angle_beta   90.00
_cell.angle_gamma   90.00
#
_symmetry.space_group_name_H-M   'P 1'
#
loop_
_entity.id
_entity.type
_entity.pdbx_description
1 polymer ?
#
loop_
_entity_poly.entity_id
_entity_poly.type
_entity_poly.pdbx_seq_one_letter_code
_entity_poly.pdbx_strand_id
1 'polypeptide(L)'
;MANASTSAADESSSILPHKSLYEAVEAGDLNTVKVLLERNPNDVRAKINMIGENALHVAVLAEKEKIVEELMKLMSKEDLEMKTNTGYTAFDLAALNGKIDMAKLMLEKNKDFYHKKW
;
A
#
# COMPACT_ATOMS: atom_id res chain seq x y z
N MET A 1 -19.87 43.70 -20.94
CA MET A 1 -19.46 43.72 -19.52
C MET A 1 -19.24 42.28 -19.10
N ALA A 2 -17.98 41.87 -18.95
CA ALA A 2 -17.61 40.54 -18.53
C ALA A 2 -17.83 40.43 -17.02
N ASN A 3 -18.74 39.56 -16.57
CA ASN A 3 -18.80 39.18 -15.17
C ASN A 3 -18.07 37.84 -15.04
N ALA A 4 -16.81 37.94 -14.62
CA ALA A 4 -15.97 36.82 -14.28
C ALA A 4 -16.47 36.22 -12.96
N SER A 5 -17.30 35.18 -13.07
CA SER A 5 -17.56 34.23 -11.99
C SER A 5 -17.24 32.83 -12.50
N THR A 6 -15.95 32.61 -12.70
CA THR A 6 -15.30 31.30 -12.92
C THR A 6 -14.09 31.41 -12.00
N SER A 7 -13.83 30.59 -10.99
CA SER A 7 -14.24 29.23 -10.66
C SER A 7 -14.06 29.07 -9.15
N ALA A 8 -15.11 28.65 -8.44
CA ALA A 8 -14.98 28.01 -7.13
C ALA A 8 -15.19 26.48 -7.26
N ALA A 9 -15.03 25.95 -8.48
CA ALA A 9 -15.30 24.55 -8.83
C ALA A 9 -14.03 23.76 -9.21
N ASP A 10 -12.85 24.39 -9.27
CA ASP A 10 -11.61 23.75 -9.71
C ASP A 10 -10.70 23.24 -8.56
N GLU A 11 -11.21 23.06 -7.35
CA GLU A 11 -10.49 22.33 -6.29
C GLU A 11 -11.00 20.89 -6.07
N SER A 12 -12.00 20.45 -6.84
CA SER A 12 -12.70 19.17 -6.64
C SER A 12 -12.05 17.94 -7.31
N SER A 13 -11.02 18.09 -8.16
CA SER A 13 -10.59 16.98 -9.02
C SER A 13 -9.07 16.78 -9.12
N SER A 14 -8.35 16.84 -8.01
CA SER A 14 -7.03 16.21 -7.91
C SER A 14 -6.94 15.19 -6.78
N ILE A 15 -8.01 14.40 -6.58
CA ILE A 15 -7.88 13.16 -5.79
C ILE A 15 -6.74 12.38 -6.45
N LEU A 16 -5.57 12.34 -5.79
CA LEU A 16 -4.45 11.53 -6.24
C LEU A 16 -5.02 10.13 -6.50
N PRO A 17 -4.69 9.48 -7.64
CA PRO A 17 -5.41 8.30 -8.13
C PRO A 17 -5.51 7.12 -7.12
N HIS A 18 -4.74 7.16 -6.03
CA HIS A 18 -4.77 6.16 -4.96
C HIS A 18 -4.93 6.75 -3.55
N LYS A 19 -5.39 8.00 -3.41
CA LYS A 19 -5.60 8.65 -2.10
C LYS A 19 -6.49 7.81 -1.18
N SER A 20 -7.60 7.28 -1.72
CA SER A 20 -8.53 6.45 -0.94
C SER A 20 -7.90 5.14 -0.48
N LEU A 21 -7.01 4.53 -1.28
CA LEU A 21 -6.29 3.32 -0.88
C LEU A 21 -5.26 3.64 0.21
N TYR A 22 -4.54 4.75 0.09
CA TYR A 22 -3.63 5.24 1.13
C TYR A 22 -4.35 5.45 2.46
N GLU A 23 -5.44 6.21 2.46
CA GLU A 23 -6.21 6.53 3.68
C GLU A 23 -6.78 5.27 4.33
N ALA A 24 -7.31 4.34 3.54
CA ALA A 24 -7.85 3.07 4.05
C ALA A 24 -6.75 2.21 4.70
N VAL A 25 -5.57 2.11 4.08
CA VAL A 25 -4.44 1.37 4.64
C VAL A 25 -3.94 2.04 5.93
N GLU A 26 -3.71 3.35 5.91
CA GLU A 26 -3.23 4.10 7.07
C GLU A 26 -4.21 4.01 8.25
N ALA A 27 -5.52 4.09 7.98
CA ALA A 27 -6.57 3.94 8.99
C ALA A 27 -6.71 2.50 9.51
N GLY A 28 -6.22 1.50 8.77
CA GLY A 28 -6.41 0.08 9.11
C GLY A 28 -7.77 -0.49 8.68
N ASP A 29 -8.46 0.16 7.75
CA ASP A 29 -9.75 -0.28 7.23
C ASP A 29 -9.59 -1.40 6.19
N LEU A 30 -9.41 -2.63 6.69
CA LEU A 30 -9.26 -3.82 5.86
C LEU A 30 -10.39 -4.01 4.85
N ASN A 31 -11.63 -3.66 5.21
CA ASN A 31 -12.78 -3.87 4.33
C ASN A 31 -12.70 -2.93 3.12
N THR A 32 -12.41 -1.66 3.36
CA THR A 32 -12.24 -0.69 2.26
C THR A 32 -11.03 -1.06 1.40
N VAL A 33 -9.91 -1.49 2.00
CA VAL A 33 -8.75 -1.99 1.23
C VAL A 33 -9.15 -3.14 0.31
N LYS A 34 -9.91 -4.12 0.81
CA LYS A 34 -10.40 -5.26 -0.01
C LYS A 34 -11.27 -4.79 -1.16
N VAL A 35 -12.28 -3.97 -0.88
CA VAL A 35 -13.19 -3.45 -1.91
C VAL A 35 -12.43 -2.68 -3.00
N LEU A 36 -11.45 -1.87 -2.63
CA LEU A 36 -10.65 -1.10 -3.58
C LEU A 36 -9.79 -2.02 -4.46
N LEU A 37 -9.12 -3.02 -3.87
CA LEU A 37 -8.27 -3.97 -4.61
C LEU A 37 -9.08 -4.98 -5.42
N GLU A 38 -10.29 -5.35 -5.00
CA GLU A 38 -11.22 -6.15 -5.81
C GLU A 38 -11.66 -5.38 -7.05
N ARG A 39 -11.92 -4.07 -6.90
CA ARG A 39 -12.32 -3.20 -8.02
C ARG A 39 -11.16 -2.94 -8.98
N ASN A 40 -9.94 -2.81 -8.48
CA ASN A 40 -8.75 -2.62 -9.30
C ASN A 40 -7.55 -3.41 -8.74
N PRO A 41 -7.40 -4.69 -9.12
CA PRO A 41 -6.35 -5.55 -8.59
C PRO A 41 -4.92 -5.05 -8.86
N ASN A 42 -4.73 -4.23 -9.90
CA ASN A 42 -3.41 -3.69 -10.23
C ASN A 42 -2.93 -2.63 -9.22
N ASP A 43 -3.83 -2.06 -8.41
CA ASP A 43 -3.48 -1.06 -7.42
C ASP A 43 -2.62 -1.62 -6.27
N VAL A 44 -2.55 -2.96 -6.14
CA VAL A 44 -1.61 -3.61 -5.22
C VAL A 44 -0.15 -3.22 -5.53
N ARG A 45 0.16 -2.88 -6.79
CA ARG A 45 1.50 -2.44 -7.27
C ARG A 45 1.61 -0.92 -7.38
N ALA A 46 0.54 -0.17 -7.14
CA ALA A 46 0.54 1.26 -7.33
C ALA A 46 1.41 1.97 -6.29
N LYS A 47 2.06 3.06 -6.71
CA LYS A 47 2.67 4.03 -5.78
C LYS A 47 1.59 4.98 -5.31
N ILE A 48 1.22 4.89 -4.05
CA ILE A 48 0.02 5.52 -3.50
C ILE A 48 0.30 6.83 -2.75
N ASN A 49 1.58 7.21 -2.61
CA ASN A 49 1.99 8.49 -2.06
C ASN A 49 3.25 9.06 -2.74
N MET A 50 3.67 10.26 -2.32
CA MET A 50 4.74 11.04 -2.97
C MET A 50 6.14 10.44 -2.82
N ILE A 51 6.37 9.63 -1.79
CA ILE A 51 7.66 8.95 -1.57
C ILE A 51 7.74 7.60 -2.30
N GLY A 52 6.70 7.27 -3.06
CA GLY A 52 6.67 6.10 -3.93
C GLY A 52 6.39 4.80 -3.19
N GLU A 53 5.74 4.86 -2.04
CA GLU A 53 5.29 3.66 -1.32
C GLU A 53 4.07 3.05 -2.00
N ASN A 54 4.00 1.73 -1.99
CA ASN A 54 2.77 0.99 -2.26
C ASN A 54 2.01 0.69 -0.95
N ALA A 55 0.85 0.04 -1.07
CA ALA A 55 0.02 -0.31 0.09
C ALA A 55 0.77 -1.15 1.15
N LEU A 56 1.70 -2.01 0.75
CA LEU A 56 2.43 -2.87 1.69
C LEU A 56 3.42 -2.07 2.54
N HIS A 57 4.15 -1.11 1.95
CA HIS A 57 5.05 -0.22 2.70
C HIS A 57 4.28 0.54 3.79
N VAL A 58 3.15 1.16 3.41
CA VAL A 58 2.32 1.94 4.34
C VAL A 58 1.75 1.04 5.43
N ALA A 59 1.22 -0.14 5.07
CA ALA A 59 0.67 -1.09 6.04
C ALA A 59 1.71 -1.56 7.07
N VAL A 60 2.95 -1.81 6.63
CA VAL A 60 4.05 -2.22 7.49
C VAL A 60 4.45 -1.10 8.45
N LEU A 61 4.64 0.12 7.95
CA LEU A 61 5.01 1.26 8.78
C LEU A 61 3.91 1.63 9.78
N ALA A 62 2.65 1.48 9.39
CA ALA A 62 1.48 1.72 10.23
C ALA A 62 1.05 0.51 11.07
N GLU A 63 1.84 -0.58 11.06
CA GLU A 63 1.67 -1.81 11.86
C GLU A 63 0.29 -2.46 11.70
N LYS A 64 -0.25 -2.44 10.47
CA LYS A 64 -1.55 -3.00 10.13
C LYS A 64 -1.45 -4.47 9.74
N GLU A 65 -1.18 -5.33 10.72
CA GLU A 65 -0.95 -6.77 10.53
C GLU A 65 -1.93 -7.44 9.56
N LYS A 66 -3.24 -7.29 9.76
CA LYS A 66 -4.26 -7.94 8.91
C LYS A 66 -4.23 -7.46 7.45
N ILE A 67 -3.87 -6.20 7.22
CA ILE A 67 -3.71 -5.65 5.86
C ILE A 67 -2.40 -6.14 5.26
N VAL A 68 -1.31 -6.21 6.03
CA VAL A 68 -0.05 -6.83 5.59
C VAL A 68 -0.30 -8.26 5.12
N GLU A 69 -0.99 -9.06 5.93
CA GLU A 69 -1.33 -10.44 5.55
C GLU A 69 -2.19 -10.52 4.28
N GLU A 70 -3.16 -9.63 4.12
CA GLU A 70 -4.02 -9.61 2.94
C GLU A 70 -3.23 -9.23 1.68
N LEU A 71 -2.43 -8.17 1.75
CA LEU A 71 -1.60 -7.72 0.63
C LEU A 71 -0.58 -8.79 0.22
N MET A 72 0.06 -9.46 1.19
CA MET A 72 1.00 -10.55 0.90
C MET A 72 0.36 -11.76 0.21
N LYS A 73 -0.95 -11.99 0.40
CA LYS A 73 -1.69 -13.03 -0.36
C LYS A 73 -1.94 -12.63 -1.80
N LEU A 74 -2.08 -11.33 -2.08
CA LEU A 74 -2.39 -10.79 -3.40
C LEU A 74 -1.14 -10.50 -4.24
N MET A 75 0.03 -10.40 -3.61
CA MET A 75 1.31 -10.04 -4.23
C MET A 75 2.11 -11.26 -4.67
N SER A 76 2.80 -11.14 -5.82
CA SER A 76 3.87 -12.07 -6.20
C SER A 76 5.15 -11.79 -5.43
N LYS A 77 6.17 -12.65 -5.58
CA LYS A 77 7.49 -12.40 -4.96
C LYS A 77 8.15 -11.13 -5.47
N GLU A 78 8.00 -10.87 -6.76
CA GLU A 78 8.52 -9.67 -7.41
C GLU A 78 7.81 -8.41 -6.91
N ASP A 79 6.51 -8.51 -6.59
CA ASP A 79 5.74 -7.40 -6.00
C ASP A 79 6.20 -7.06 -4.57
N LEU A 80 6.59 -8.07 -3.78
CA LEU A 80 7.12 -7.87 -2.42
C LEU A 80 8.48 -7.14 -2.42
N GLU A 81 9.23 -7.23 -3.52
CA GLU A 81 10.52 -6.58 -3.72
C GLU A 81 10.41 -5.18 -4.36
N MET A 82 9.18 -4.69 -4.59
CA MET A 82 8.98 -3.33 -5.07
C MET A 82 9.53 -2.31 -4.08
N LYS A 83 10.21 -1.28 -4.62
CA LYS A 83 10.92 -0.28 -3.82
C LYS A 83 10.25 1.08 -3.86
N THR A 84 10.37 1.80 -2.75
CA THR A 84 10.10 3.24 -2.68
C THR A 84 11.01 4.04 -3.62
N ASN A 85 10.75 5.34 -3.77
CA ASN A 85 11.63 6.23 -4.55
C ASN A 85 13.04 6.35 -3.95
N THR A 86 13.21 6.01 -2.67
CA THR A 86 14.50 5.98 -1.98
C THR A 86 15.18 4.60 -1.97
N GLY A 87 14.57 3.60 -2.61
CA GLY A 87 15.20 2.30 -2.85
C GLY A 87 14.97 1.25 -1.77
N TYR A 88 14.00 1.45 -0.87
CA TYR A 88 13.68 0.50 0.20
C TYR A 88 12.45 -0.34 -0.14
N THR A 89 12.50 -1.62 0.18
CA THR A 89 11.31 -2.50 0.20
C THR A 89 10.51 -2.29 1.48
N ALA A 90 9.29 -2.84 1.54
CA ALA A 90 8.51 -2.83 2.77
C ALA A 90 9.23 -3.57 3.92
N PHE A 91 9.97 -4.63 3.62
CA PHE A 91 10.78 -5.35 4.61
C PHE A 91 11.95 -4.50 5.12
N ASP A 92 12.65 -3.80 4.22
CA ASP A 92 13.73 -2.88 4.61
C ASP A 92 13.20 -1.81 5.57
N LEU A 93 12.04 -1.22 5.27
CA LEU A 93 11.41 -0.23 6.14
C LEU A 93 11.05 -0.81 7.52
N ALA A 94 10.55 -2.06 7.57
CA ALA A 94 10.31 -2.73 8.84
C ALA A 94 11.58 -2.87 9.67
N ALA A 95 12.66 -3.34 9.05
CA ALA A 95 13.95 -3.55 9.71
C ALA A 95 14.58 -2.23 10.19
N LEU A 96 14.61 -1.21 9.32
CA LEU A 96 15.19 0.10 9.60
C LEU A 96 14.45 0.84 10.73
N ASN A 97 13.13 0.69 10.81
CA ASN A 97 12.30 1.34 11.83
C ASN A 97 12.08 0.49 13.09
N GLY A 98 12.74 -0.67 13.21
CA GLY A 98 12.60 -1.54 14.38
C GLY A 98 11.21 -2.17 14.52
N LYS A 99 10.44 -2.31 13.43
CA LYS A 99 9.12 -2.97 13.40
C LYS A 99 9.30 -4.49 13.39
N ILE A 100 9.85 -5.03 14.47
CA ILE A 100 10.28 -6.43 14.59
C ILE A 100 9.15 -7.41 14.26
N ASP A 101 7.94 -7.16 14.77
CA ASP A 101 6.82 -8.09 14.58
C ASP A 101 6.31 -8.06 13.14
N MET A 102 6.35 -6.91 12.46
CA MET A 102 6.05 -6.84 11.02
C MET A 102 7.11 -7.57 10.18
N ALA A 103 8.39 -7.41 10.51
CA ALA A 103 9.47 -8.13 9.82
C ALA A 103 9.34 -9.65 10.00
N LYS A 104 9.01 -10.12 11.22
CA LYS A 104 8.75 -11.54 11.49
C LYS A 104 7.55 -12.06 10.71
N LEU A 105 6.43 -11.34 10.75
CA LEU A 105 5.21 -11.68 10.01
C LEU A 105 5.52 -11.88 8.52
N MET A 106 6.25 -10.94 7.92
CA MET A 106 6.62 -11.02 6.51
C MET A 106 7.55 -12.20 6.22
N LEU A 107 8.50 -12.53 7.11
CA LEU A 107 9.37 -13.70 6.96
C LEU A 107 8.62 -15.02 7.07
N GLU A 108 7.70 -15.14 8.03
CA GLU A 108 6.91 -16.36 8.24
C GLU A 108 6.02 -16.65 7.03
N LYS A 109 5.30 -15.65 6.53
CA LYS A 109 4.47 -15.83 5.34
C LYS A 109 5.31 -16.11 4.09
N ASN A 110 6.49 -15.50 3.95
CA ASN A 110 7.36 -15.80 2.83
C ASN A 110 7.89 -17.25 2.89
N LYS A 111 8.15 -17.82 4.09
CA LYS A 111 8.48 -19.25 4.26
C LYS A 111 7.33 -20.17 3.82
N ASP A 112 6.09 -19.82 4.12
CA ASP A 112 4.92 -20.57 3.64
C ASP A 112 4.82 -20.57 2.11
N PHE A 113 5.27 -19.50 1.43
CA PHE A 113 5.41 -19.46 -0.02
C PHE A 113 6.46 -20.46 -0.56
N TYR A 114 7.46 -20.87 0.22
CA TYR A 114 8.48 -21.86 -0.18
C TYR A 114 8.08 -23.30 0.12
N HIS A 115 7.10 -23.56 1.00
CA HIS A 115 6.62 -24.92 1.30
C HIS A 115 5.55 -25.43 0.31
N LYS A 116 5.04 -24.60 -0.61
CA LYS A 116 4.19 -25.05 -1.72
C LYS A 116 5.01 -25.53 -2.93
N LYS A 117 5.64 -26.70 -2.79
CA LYS A 117 6.02 -27.65 -3.85
C LYS A 117 6.01 -29.01 -3.15
N TRP A 118 5.25 -30.03 -3.58
CA TRP A 118 5.07 -30.55 -4.95
C TRP A 118 3.62 -30.99 -5.17
#